data_AF-R7LBC6-F1
#
_entry.id   AF-R7LBC6-F1
#
_cell.length_a   1.000
_cell.length_b   1.000
_cell.length_c   1.000
_cell.angle_alpha   90.00
_cell.angle_beta   90.00
_cell.angle_gamma   90.00
#
_symmetry.space_group_name_H-M   'P 1'
#
loop_
_entity.id
_entity.type
_entity.pdbx_description
1 polymer ?
#
loop_
_entity_poly.entity_id
_entity_poly.type
_entity_poly.pdbx_seq_one_letter_code
_entity_poly.pdbx_strand_id
1 'polypeptide(L)' 'MGEISPDEFKHFIGPDIRLEPVTLHKSDNVKSLLEYYMGKNTMERQGFIIDNLVVEEDPTESDF' A
#
# COMPACT_ATOMS: atom_id res chain seq x y z
N MET A 1 -4.96 -11.57 -6.41
CA MET A 1 -6.42 -11.76 -6.61
C MET A 1 -6.75 -12.85 -7.62
N GLY A 2 -6.07 -12.90 -8.79
CA GLY A 2 -6.33 -13.95 -9.79
C GLY A 2 -5.87 -15.37 -9.41
N GLU A 3 -5.13 -15.51 -8.32
CA GLU A 3 -4.65 -16.79 -7.78
C GLU A 3 -5.64 -17.45 -6.82
N ILE A 4 -6.69 -16.74 -6.39
CA ILE A 4 -7.71 -17.22 -5.46
C ILE A 4 -8.96 -17.56 -6.27
N SER A 5 -9.61 -18.69 -5.98
CA SER A 5 -10.85 -19.07 -6.66
C SER A 5 -12.02 -18.12 -6.32
N PRO A 6 -13.04 -17.99 -7.18
CA PRO A 6 -14.20 -17.14 -6.88
C PRO A 6 -14.91 -17.50 -5.56
N ASP A 7 -14.99 -18.80 -5.24
CA ASP A 7 -15.64 -19.28 -4.03
C ASP A 7 -14.85 -18.92 -2.77
N GLU A 8 -13.52 -19.03 -2.79
CA GLU A 8 -12.66 -18.57 -1.70
C GLU A 8 -12.70 -17.05 -1.56
N PHE A 9 -12.67 -16.32 -2.66
CA PHE A 9 -12.68 -14.86 -2.65
C PHE A 9 -13.94 -14.29 -1.96
N LYS A 10 -15.09 -14.92 -2.17
CA LYS A 10 -16.36 -14.56 -1.53
C LYS A 10 -16.28 -14.56 0.01
N HIS A 11 -15.45 -15.42 0.61
CA HIS A 11 -15.27 -15.45 2.06
C HIS A 11 -14.51 -14.21 2.58
N PHE A 12 -13.68 -13.57 1.74
CA PHE A 12 -12.93 -12.36 2.12
C PHE A 12 -13.72 -11.06 1.94
N ILE A 13 -14.63 -11.01 0.95
CA ILE A 13 -15.44 -9.82 0.64
C ILE A 13 -16.93 -9.96 1.00
N GLY A 14 -17.25 -10.95 1.82
CA GLY A 14 -18.61 -11.23 2.28
C GLY A 14 -19.13 -10.18 3.28
N PRO A 15 -20.34 -10.36 3.81
CA PRO A 15 -20.97 -9.41 4.75
C PRO A 15 -20.13 -9.10 6.00
N ASP A 16 -19.28 -10.04 6.43
CA ASP A 16 -18.41 -9.92 7.60
C ASP A 16 -17.06 -9.25 7.29
N ILE A 17 -16.89 -8.70 6.08
CA ILE A 17 -15.66 -7.97 5.72
C ILE A 17 -15.45 -6.77 6.65
N ARG A 18 -14.22 -6.65 7.16
CA ARG A 18 -13.79 -5.46 7.90
C ARG A 18 -13.44 -4.35 6.92
N LEU A 19 -14.37 -3.45 6.67
CA LEU A 19 -14.14 -2.25 5.87
C LEU A 19 -13.43 -1.17 6.69
N GLU A 20 -12.39 -0.58 6.12
CA GLU A 20 -11.78 0.63 6.66
C GLU A 20 -12.24 1.84 5.84
N PRO A 21 -13.08 2.72 6.41
CA PRO A 21 -13.59 3.88 5.68
C PRO A 21 -12.47 4.89 5.43
N VAL A 22 -12.32 5.33 4.18
CA VAL A 22 -11.40 6.42 3.84
C VAL A 22 -12.04 7.75 4.25
N THR A 23 -11.37 8.49 5.14
CA THR A 23 -11.78 9.84 5.56
C THR A 23 -10.78 10.87 5.05
N LEU A 24 -11.30 11.98 4.49
CA LEU A 24 -10.49 13.13 4.07
C LEU A 24 -10.84 14.33 4.96
N HIS A 25 -9.83 14.93 5.58
CA HIS A 25 -9.99 16.19 6.30
C HIS A 25 -9.64 17.38 5.39
N LYS A 26 -10.27 18.54 5.62
CA LYS A 26 -10.00 19.75 4.82
C LYS A 26 -8.56 20.24 4.94
N SER A 27 -7.86 19.86 6.00
CA SER A 27 -6.43 20.12 6.22
C SER A 27 -5.52 19.23 5.39
N ASP A 28 -6.04 18.12 4.86
CA ASP A 28 -5.24 17.17 4.12
C ASP A 28 -4.97 17.76 2.75
N ASN A 29 -3.68 17.98 2.44
CA ASN A 29 -3.27 18.40 1.11
C ASN A 29 -3.26 17.20 0.16
N VAL A 30 -4.46 16.67 -0.11
CA VAL A 30 -4.68 15.48 -0.93
C VAL A 30 -4.07 15.65 -2.33
N LYS A 31 -4.11 16.87 -2.88
CA LYS A 31 -3.52 17.14 -4.19
C LYS A 31 -2.01 16.90 -4.19
N SER A 32 -1.28 17.46 -3.22
CA SER A 32 0.17 17.25 -3.12
C SER A 32 0.51 15.80 -2.79
N LEU A 33 -0.30 15.13 -1.96
CA LEU A 33 -0.13 13.71 -1.65
C LEU A 33 -0.26 12.84 -2.91
N LEU A 34 -1.31 13.05 -3.69
CA LEU A 34 -1.54 12.33 -4.95
C LEU A 34 -0.48 12.65 -6.00
N GLU A 35 -0.05 13.91 -6.11
CA GLU A 35 1.02 14.29 -7.03
C GLU A 35 2.36 13.65 -6.65
N TYR A 36 2.63 13.49 -5.36
CA TYR A 36 3.82 12.81 -4.90
C TYR A 36 3.77 11.28 -5.16
N TYR A 37 2.66 10.60 -4.84
CA TYR A 37 2.55 9.14 -5.02
C TYR A 37 2.24 8.73 -6.47
N MET A 38 1.48 9.52 -7.22
CA MET A 38 0.96 9.20 -8.56
C MET A 38 1.37 10.20 -9.66
N GLY A 39 2.26 11.15 -9.36
CA GLY A 39 2.75 12.12 -10.32
C GLY A 39 3.71 11.53 -11.36
N LYS A 40 4.35 12.43 -12.11
CA LYS A 40 5.30 12.05 -13.16
C LYS A 40 6.49 11.29 -12.56
N ASN A 41 7.04 10.36 -13.34
CA ASN A 41 8.30 9.72 -13.00
C ASN A 41 9.46 10.69 -13.25
N THR A 42 9.94 11.33 -12.19
CA THR A 42 11.10 12.24 -12.23
C THR A 42 12.28 11.66 -11.45
N MET A 43 13.47 12.22 -11.65
CA MET A 43 14.68 11.81 -10.91
C MET A 43 14.55 12.07 -9.41
N GLU A 44 13.88 13.17 -9.03
CA GLU A 44 13.61 13.50 -7.63
C GLU A 44 12.72 12.46 -6.97
N ARG A 45 11.67 12.00 -7.68
CA ARG A 45 10.80 10.91 -7.20
C ARG A 45 11.57 9.60 -7.06
N GLN A 46 12.45 9.29 -8.00
CA GLN A 46 13.28 8.09 -7.93
C GLN A 46 14.22 8.13 -6.71
N GLY A 47 14.92 9.24 -6.48
CA GLY A 47 15.78 9.43 -5.31
C GLY A 47 15.00 9.26 -4.02
N PHE A 48 13.83 9.90 -3.93
CA PHE A 48 12.94 9.76 -2.79
C PHE A 48 12.54 8.30 -2.50
N ILE A 49 12.14 7.55 -3.53
CA ILE A 49 11.75 6.13 -3.37
C ILE A 49 12.91 5.30 -2.83
N ILE A 50 14.12 5.51 -3.35
CA ILE A 50 15.33 4.81 -2.91
C ILE A 50 15.62 5.13 -1.44
N ASP A 51 15.54 6.41 -1.05
CA ASP A 51 15.84 6.86 0.31
C ASP A 51 14.87 6.31 1.36
N ASN A 52 13.65 5.95 0.94
CA ASN A 52 12.60 5.42 1.82
C ASN A 52 12.34 3.92 1.61
N LEU A 53 13.15 3.26 0.79
CA LEU A 53 13.03 1.82 0.56
C LEU A 53 13.52 1.08 1.81
N VAL A 54 12.59 0.47 2.53
CA VAL A 54 12.91 -0.45 3.62
C VAL A 54 13.22 -1.81 3.00
N VAL A 55 14.44 -2.31 3.22
CA VAL A 55 14.83 -3.67 2.84
C VAL A 55 14.45 -4.58 3.99
N GLU A 56 13.51 -5.49 3.75
CA GLU A 56 13.25 -6.60 4.67
C GLU A 56 14.41 -7.60 4.53
N GLU A 57 15.17 -7.82 5.59
CA GLU A 57 16.13 -8.93 5.67
C GLU A 57 15.35 -10.19 6.05
N ASP A 58 15.59 -11.30 5.36
CA ASP A 58 15.01 -12.59 5.74
C ASP A 58 15.40 -12.91 7.20
N PRO A 59 14.45 -13.33 8.06
CA PRO A 59 14.79 -13.73 9.42
C PRO A 59 15.80 -14.87 9.34
N THR A 60 17.00 -14.64 9.86
CA THR A 60 18.01 -15.69 9.96
C THR A 60 17.50 -16.79 10.89
N GLU A 61 17.76 -18.05 10.54
CA GLU A 61 17.31 -19.24 11.31
C GLU A 61 17.70 -19.22 12.81
N SER A 62 18.58 -18.31 13.24
CA SER A 62 19.00 -18.11 14.62
C SER A 62 18.01 -17.39 15.53
N ASP A 63 16.90 -16.86 15.00
CA ASP A 63 15.88 -16.13 15.78
C ASP A 63 14.68 -17.01 16.22
N PHE A 64 14.80 -18.35 16.08
CA PHE A 64 13.83 -19.34 16.58
C PHE A 64 14.44 -20.33 17.58
#